data_AF-A0A6F8TSX1-F1
#
_entry.id   AF-A0A6F8TSX1-F1
#
_cell.length_a   1.000
_cell.length_b   1.000
_cell.length_c   1.000
_cell.angle_alpha   90.00
_cell.angle_beta   90.00
_cell.angle_gamma   90.00
#
_symmetry.space_group_name_H-M   'P 1'
#
loop_
_entity.id
_entity.type
_entity.pdbx_description
1 polymer ?
#
loop_
_entity_poly.entity_id
_entity_poly.type
_entity_poly.pdbx_seq_one_letter_code
_entity_poly.pdbx_strand_id
1 'polypeptide(L)' 'MTKANKQNGDDVMEKIQSMLESMNFGSITIVVQDGKVIQLEKNEKVRIK' A
#
# COMPACT_ATOMS: atom_id res chain seq x y z
N MET A 1 -27.11 -10.94 14.88
CA MET A 1 -26.23 -11.94 14.22
C MET A 1 -25.18 -11.19 13.42
N THR A 2 -23.97 -11.18 13.97
CA THR A 2 -22.64 -11.01 13.34
C THR A 2 -22.52 -10.14 12.08
N LYS A 3 -22.14 -8.87 12.28
CA LYS A 3 -21.45 -8.09 11.25
C LYS A 3 -20.12 -8.80 10.98
N ALA A 4 -20.01 -9.49 9.85
CA ALA A 4 -18.77 -10.10 9.40
C ALA A 4 -17.75 -8.97 9.23
N ASN A 5 -16.81 -8.90 10.18
CA ASN A 5 -15.66 -8.01 10.12
C ASN A 5 -14.77 -8.54 8.99
N LYS A 6 -15.04 -8.07 7.77
CA LYS A 6 -14.31 -8.43 6.55
C LYS A 6 -12.98 -7.67 6.55
N GLN A 7 -12.14 -7.92 7.56
CA GLN A 7 -10.69 -7.75 7.46
C GLN A 7 -10.14 -8.97 6.72
N ASN A 8 -10.64 -9.21 5.51
CA ASN A 8 -9.93 -10.11 4.62
C ASN A 8 -8.72 -9.31 4.13
N GLY A 9 -7.59 -9.98 3.89
CA GLY A 9 -6.41 -9.33 3.32
C GLY A 9 -6.73 -8.76 1.95
N ASP A 10 -7.35 -7.57 1.93
CA ASP A 10 -7.66 -6.81 0.73
C ASP A 10 -6.34 -6.63 0.01
N ASP A 11 -6.33 -7.19 -1.20
CA ASP A 11 -5.16 -7.66 -1.90
C ASP A 11 -4.05 -6.62 -1.84
N VAL A 12 -2.97 -6.95 -1.12
CA VAL A 12 -1.82 -6.06 -0.96
C VAL A 12 -1.32 -5.60 -2.34
N MET A 13 -1.50 -6.45 -3.36
CA MET A 13 -1.18 -6.14 -4.74
C MET A 13 -2.07 -5.02 -5.31
N GLU A 14 -3.39 -5.05 -5.07
CA GLU A 14 -4.31 -3.98 -5.50
C GLU A 14 -3.94 -2.63 -4.86
N LYS A 15 -3.55 -2.65 -3.57
CA LYS A 15 -3.10 -1.43 -2.88
C LYS A 15 -1.80 -0.90 -3.46
N ILE A 16 -0.81 -1.77 -3.71
CA ILE A 16 0.45 -1.39 -4.34
C ILE A 16 0.18 -0.82 -5.74
N GLN A 17 -0.67 -1.46 -6.53
CA GLN A 17 -1.03 -1.00 -7.86
C GLN A 17 -1.68 0.39 -7.81
N SER A 18 -2.65 0.62 -6.93
CA SER A 18 -3.28 1.93 -6.74
C SER A 18 -2.28 3.02 -6.30
N MET A 19 -1.34 2.66 -5.42
CA MET A 19 -0.28 3.58 -4.99
C MET A 19 0.67 3.94 -6.13
N LEU A 20 0.99 3.00 -7.02
CA LEU A 20 1.82 3.23 -8.20
C LEU A 20 1.10 4.11 -9.23
N GLU A 21 -0.16 3.79 -9.55
CA GLU A 21 -0.96 4.53 -10.54
C GLU A 21 -1.17 6.01 -10.16
N SER A 22 -1.31 6.28 -8.85
CA SER A 22 -1.50 7.64 -8.35
C SER A 22 -0.22 8.44 -8.16
N MET A 23 0.97 7.83 -8.32
CA MET A 23 2.26 8.47 -8.01
C MET A 23 2.95 8.97 -9.28
N ASN A 24 3.22 10.28 -9.35
CA ASN A 24 3.99 10.86 -10.46
C ASN A 24 5.50 10.69 -10.26
N PHE A 25 6.01 11.02 -9.07
CA PHE A 25 7.42 10.87 -8.72
C PHE A 25 7.53 10.48 -7.26
N GLY A 26 8.26 9.41 -6.95
CA GLY A 26 8.36 8.93 -5.59
C GLY A 26 8.86 7.50 -5.48
N SER A 27 8.65 6.92 -4.32
CA SER A 27 8.98 5.53 -4.00
C SER A 27 7.91 4.93 -3.08
N ILE A 28 7.69 3.63 -3.22
CA ILE A 28 6.88 2.85 -2.28
C ILE A 28 7.82 1.90 -1.54
N THR A 29 7.74 1.89 -0.21
CA THR A 29 8.49 0.97 0.65
C THR A 29 7.55 -0.11 1.17
N ILE A 30 7.94 -1.37 1.02
CA ILE A 30 7.19 -2.53 1.51
C ILE A 30 7.98 -3.15 2.65
N VAL A 31 7.37 -3.30 3.82
CA VAL A 31 8.00 -4.00 4.95
C VAL A 31 7.36 -5.37 5.10
N VAL A 32 8.20 -6.40 5.06
CA VAL A 32 7.81 -7.80 5.18
C VAL A 32 8.43 -8.38 6.44
N GLN A 33 7.61 -9.01 7.28
CA GLN A 33 8.03 -9.74 8.47
C GLN A 33 7.27 -11.06 8.54
N ASP A 34 7.95 -12.14 8.93
CA ASP A 34 7.37 -13.49 9.02
C ASP A 34 6.61 -13.93 7.75
N GLY A 35 7.14 -13.57 6.57
CA GLY A 35 6.54 -13.89 5.27
C GLY A 35 5.25 -13.12 4.95
N LYS A 36 4.90 -12.09 5.73
CA LYS A 36 3.71 -11.26 5.54
C LYS A 36 4.09 -9.80 5.36
N VAL A 37 3.40 -9.12 4.43
CA VAL A 37 3.50 -7.67 4.32
C VAL A 37 2.80 -7.06 5.53
N ILE A 38 3.55 -6.30 6.32
CA ILE A 38 3.03 -5.66 7.54
C ILE A 38 2.86 -4.15 7.37
N GLN A 39 3.53 -3.55 6.38
CA GLN A 39 3.51 -2.11 6.16
C GLN A 39 3.78 -1.76 4.70
N LEU A 40 3.09 -0.73 4.23
CA LEU A 40 3.31 -0.06 2.95
C LEU A 40 3.45 1.43 3.21
N GLU A 41 4.51 2.05 2.74
CA GLU A 41 4.72 3.50 2.81
C GLU A 41 4.85 4.09 1.41
N LYS A 42 4.17 5.21 1.15
CA LYS A 42 4.31 5.98 -0.08
C LYS A 42 5.08 7.27 0.21
N ASN A 43 6.17 7.51 -0.50
CA ASN A 43 6.93 8.75 -0.44
C ASN A 43 6.87 9.44 -1.79
N GLU A 44 6.22 10.60 -1.87
CA GLU A 44 6.13 11.38 -3.12
C GLU A 44 7.12 12.56 -3.10
N LYS A 45 7.76 12.81 -4.24
CA LYS A 45 8.63 13.96 -4.45
C LYS A 45 7.89 15.00 -5.29
N VAL A 46 7.54 16.12 -4.65
CA VAL A 46 7.04 17.29 -5.36
C VAL A 46 8.23 18.13 -5.81
N ARG A 47 8.37 18.36 -7.12
CA ARG A 47 9.37 19.28 -7.67
C ARG A 47 8.71 20.61 -8.00
N ILE A 48 9.06 21.64 -7.25
CA ILE A 48 8.67 23.01 -7.55
C ILE A 48 9.67 23.56 -8.58
N LYS A 49 9.17 24.12 -9.69
CA LYS A 49 9.97 24.86 -10.67
C LYS A 49 9.75 26.35 -10.47
#